data_AF-A0A5B7Y2Z3-F1
#
_entry.id   AF-A0A5B7Y2Z3-F1
#
_cell.length_a   1.000
_cell.length_b   1.000
_cell.length_c   1.000
_cell.angle_alpha   90.00
_cell.angle_beta   90.00
_cell.angle_gamma   90.00
#
_symmetry.space_group_name_H-M   'P 1'
#
loop_
_entity.id
_entity.type
_entity.pdbx_description
1 polymer ?
#
loop_
_entity_poly.entity_id
_entity_poly.type
_entity_poly.pdbx_seq_one_letter_code
_entity_poly.pdbx_strand_id
1 'polypeptide(L)'
;MQDPFKGFNDDQNNNGDGPQGFPLPPNYATVVNPETGNMRIAKVGFSWTSFLFDAFPSIFRADWYNFLCMMGVELGVQMLLLMSVSGEVQLVQYTSALSFLLRVLWGSIYNMMYFKHLFNRGFVPADDRSRDLLTRAHYWSQPKEK
;
A
#
# COMPACT_ATOMS: atom_id res chain seq x y z
N MET A 1 -24.95 -12.62 -25.53
CA MET A 1 -23.78 -11.79 -25.19
C MET A 1 -23.10 -12.51 -24.03
N GLN A 2 -21.88 -13.00 -24.20
CA GLN A 2 -21.11 -13.58 -23.09
C GLN A 2 -20.66 -12.43 -22.21
N ASP A 3 -21.04 -12.45 -20.93
CA ASP A 3 -20.56 -11.45 -19.96
C ASP A 3 -19.03 -11.51 -19.89
N PRO A 4 -18.31 -10.44 -20.29
CA PRO A 4 -16.86 -10.42 -20.32
C PRO A 4 -16.24 -10.49 -18.91
N PHE A 5 -17.08 -10.47 -17.87
CA PHE A 5 -16.69 -10.53 -16.47
C PHE A 5 -16.95 -11.89 -15.80
N LYS A 6 -17.48 -12.88 -16.54
CA LYS A 6 -17.87 -14.17 -15.96
C LYS A 6 -16.68 -15.03 -15.49
N GLY A 7 -15.46 -14.79 -15.99
CA GLY A 7 -14.24 -15.51 -15.60
C GLY A 7 -13.41 -14.86 -14.48
N PHE A 8 -13.89 -13.80 -13.84
CA PHE A 8 -13.20 -13.21 -12.67
C PHE A 8 -13.47 -13.99 -11.36
N ASN A 9 -14.49 -14.85 -11.35
CA ASN A 9 -14.93 -15.65 -10.19
C ASN A 9 -14.57 -17.14 -10.30
N ASP A 10 -13.81 -17.56 -11.32
CA ASP A 10 -13.36 -18.95 -11.40
C ASP A 10 -12.18 -19.16 -10.43
N ASP A 11 -12.53 -19.62 -9.23
CA ASP A 11 -11.70 -20.05 -8.10
C ASP A 11 -10.77 -21.25 -8.42
N GLN A 12 -10.16 -21.30 -9.61
CA GLN A 12 -9.33 -22.44 -10.04
C GLN A 12 -7.91 -22.11 -10.47
N ASN A 13 -7.47 -20.85 -10.45
CA ASN A 13 -6.08 -20.57 -10.84
C ASN A 13 -5.13 -20.47 -9.64
N ASN A 14 -4.83 -21.63 -9.06
CA ASN A 14 -3.88 -21.87 -7.96
C ASN A 14 -2.40 -21.55 -8.32
N ASN A 15 -2.16 -20.78 -9.39
CA ASN A 15 -0.83 -20.55 -9.97
C ASN A 15 -0.29 -19.12 -9.77
N GLY A 16 -0.96 -18.28 -8.98
CA GLY A 16 -0.46 -16.93 -8.72
C GLY A 16 -0.39 -16.06 -9.99
N ASP A 17 -1.24 -16.35 -10.96
CA ASP A 17 -1.40 -15.51 -12.13
C ASP A 17 -2.36 -14.36 -11.80
N GLY A 18 -2.05 -13.17 -12.31
CA GLY A 18 -2.92 -12.00 -12.22
C GLY A 18 -4.21 -12.21 -13.02
N PRO A 19 -5.15 -11.25 -12.95
CA PRO A 19 -6.37 -11.27 -13.76
C PRO A 19 -5.99 -11.52 -15.23
N GLN A 20 -6.69 -12.46 -15.88
CA GLN A 20 -6.40 -13.00 -17.23
C GLN A 20 -5.26 -14.03 -17.37
N GLY A 21 -4.70 -14.57 -16.30
CA GLY A 21 -3.65 -15.60 -16.42
C GLY A 21 -2.26 -15.01 -16.74
N PHE A 22 -2.06 -13.72 -16.47
CA PHE A 22 -0.76 -13.09 -16.65
C PHE A 22 0.20 -13.44 -15.50
N PRO A 23 1.43 -13.89 -15.77
CA PRO A 23 2.38 -14.21 -14.71
C PRO A 23 2.73 -12.94 -13.92
N LEU A 24 2.41 -12.95 -12.62
CA LEU A 24 2.75 -11.84 -11.74
C LEU A 24 4.23 -11.88 -11.36
N PRO A 25 4.91 -10.72 -11.32
CA PRO A 25 6.29 -10.66 -10.86
C PRO A 25 6.38 -11.11 -9.39
N PRO A 26 7.54 -11.65 -8.96
CA PRO A 26 7.70 -12.28 -7.65
C PRO A 26 7.48 -11.35 -6.45
N ASN A 27 7.44 -10.04 -6.66
CA ASN A 27 7.28 -9.04 -5.60
C ASN A 27 5.85 -8.47 -5.54
N TYR A 28 4.87 -9.08 -6.19
CA TYR A 28 3.48 -8.65 -6.18
C TYR A 28 2.63 -9.65 -5.39
N ALA A 29 1.76 -9.11 -4.54
CA ALA A 29 0.80 -9.90 -3.78
C ALA A 29 -0.63 -9.56 -4.23
N THR A 30 -1.45 -10.61 -4.35
CA THR A 30 -2.87 -10.53 -4.66
C THR A 30 -3.66 -10.74 -3.38
N VAL A 31 -4.58 -9.81 -3.09
CA VAL A 31 -5.55 -9.92 -1.99
C VAL A 31 -6.96 -9.85 -2.55
N VAL A 32 -7.85 -10.67 -2.01
CA VAL A 32 -9.27 -10.75 -2.41
C VAL A 32 -10.15 -10.52 -1.20
N ASN A 33 -11.25 -9.81 -1.38
CA ASN A 33 -12.28 -9.73 -0.36
C ASN A 33 -13.30 -10.88 -0.59
N PRO A 34 -13.47 -11.80 0.37
CA PRO A 34 -14.31 -12.99 0.20
C PRO A 34 -15.81 -12.65 0.15
N GLU A 35 -16.23 -11.51 0.69
CA GLU A 35 -17.65 -11.10 0.69
C GLU A 35 -18.06 -10.38 -0.59
N THR A 36 -17.12 -9.70 -1.26
CA THR A 36 -17.43 -8.87 -2.45
C THR A 36 -16.78 -9.36 -3.73
N GLY A 37 -15.87 -10.34 -3.66
CA GLY A 37 -15.07 -10.83 -4.79
C GLY A 37 -14.06 -9.80 -5.33
N ASN A 38 -13.90 -8.65 -4.67
CA ASN A 38 -12.99 -7.61 -5.14
C ASN A 38 -11.53 -8.04 -4.95
N MET A 39 -10.81 -8.21 -6.07
CA MET A 39 -9.38 -8.49 -6.08
C MET A 39 -8.56 -7.21 -6.21
N ARG A 40 -7.45 -7.13 -5.46
CA ARG A 40 -6.45 -6.06 -5.56
C ARG A 40 -5.06 -6.63 -5.60
N ILE A 41 -4.25 -6.11 -6.52
CA ILE A 41 -2.86 -6.54 -6.74
C ILE A 41 -1.96 -5.35 -6.50
N ALA A 42 -0.99 -5.52 -5.62
CA ALA A 42 -0.04 -4.47 -5.31
C ALA A 42 1.36 -5.04 -5.08
N LYS A 43 2.37 -4.20 -5.32
CA LYS A 43 3.77 -4.52 -5.06
C LYS A 43 4.04 -4.52 -3.56
N VAL A 44 4.69 -5.56 -3.06
CA VAL A 44 5.21 -5.69 -1.70
C VAL A 44 6.60 -5.04 -1.63
N GLY A 45 6.89 -4.30 -0.55
CA GLY A 45 8.16 -3.60 -0.34
C GLY A 45 8.14 -2.14 -0.83
N PHE A 46 9.27 -1.66 -1.37
CA PHE A 46 9.46 -0.23 -1.66
C PHE A 46 8.58 0.31 -2.81
N SER A 47 7.86 1.39 -2.51
CA SER A 47 7.00 2.17 -3.42
C SER A 47 7.79 3.33 -4.04
N TRP A 48 8.31 3.12 -5.25
CA TRP A 48 8.96 4.17 -6.03
C TRP A 48 8.03 5.33 -6.38
N THR A 49 6.74 5.05 -6.56
CA THR A 49 5.76 6.10 -6.86
C THR A 49 5.47 6.96 -5.63
N SER A 50 5.40 6.38 -4.44
CA SER A 50 5.24 7.15 -3.19
C SER A 50 6.50 7.94 -2.84
N PHE A 51 7.68 7.45 -3.20
CA PHE A 51 8.90 8.23 -3.05
C PHE A 51 8.91 9.48 -3.96
N LEU A 52 8.55 9.32 -5.23
CA LEU A 52 8.60 10.41 -6.21
C LEU A 52 7.40 11.37 -6.11
N PHE A 53 6.22 10.88 -5.75
CA PHE A 53 4.99 11.68 -5.74
C PHE A 53 4.31 11.76 -4.36
N ASP A 54 5.01 11.33 -3.30
CA ASP A 54 4.53 11.40 -1.93
C ASP A 54 3.12 10.80 -1.74
N ALA A 55 2.10 11.61 -1.44
CA ALA A 55 0.73 11.17 -1.20
C ALA A 55 -0.13 10.94 -2.48
N PHE A 56 0.28 11.42 -3.66
CA PHE A 56 -0.49 11.26 -4.91
C PHE A 56 -0.84 9.81 -5.30
N PRO A 57 0.06 8.82 -5.16
CA PRO A 57 -0.26 7.43 -5.48
C PRO A 57 -1.41 6.86 -4.65
N SER A 58 -1.62 7.41 -3.45
CA SER A 58 -2.72 7.00 -2.58
C SER A 58 -4.08 7.42 -3.12
N ILE A 59 -4.15 8.55 -3.82
CA ILE A 59 -5.36 9.03 -4.50
C ILE A 59 -5.69 8.08 -5.65
N PHE A 60 -4.71 7.75 -6.51
CA PHE A 60 -4.92 6.85 -7.64
C PHE A 60 -5.31 5.44 -7.23
N ARG A 61 -4.89 5.00 -6.03
CA ARG A 61 -5.25 3.69 -5.46
C ARG A 61 -6.55 3.71 -4.65
N ALA A 62 -7.24 4.85 -4.60
CA ALA A 62 -8.43 5.10 -3.79
C ALA A 62 -8.24 4.73 -2.30
N ASP A 63 -7.03 4.89 -1.78
CA ASP A 63 -6.72 4.69 -0.37
C ASP A 63 -6.68 6.01 0.39
N TRP A 64 -7.87 6.50 0.69
CA TRP A 64 -8.07 7.75 1.41
C TRP A 64 -7.61 7.71 2.86
N TYR A 65 -7.57 6.53 3.48
CA TYR A 65 -7.16 6.41 4.89
C TYR A 65 -5.66 6.68 5.02
N ASN A 66 -4.85 5.97 4.23
CA ASN A 66 -3.41 6.17 4.22
C ASN A 66 -3.03 7.56 3.69
N PHE A 67 -3.79 8.09 2.72
CA PHE A 67 -3.63 9.47 2.23
C PHE A 67 -3.78 10.50 3.36
N LEU A 68 -4.90 10.45 4.10
CA LEU A 68 -5.15 11.39 5.20
C LEU A 68 -4.15 11.21 6.35
N CYS A 69 -3.73 9.98 6.63
CA CYS A 69 -2.71 9.70 7.63
C CYS A 69 -1.37 10.34 7.28
N MET A 70 -0.89 10.15 6.05
CA MET A 70 0.36 10.75 5.58
C MET A 70 0.28 12.28 5.60
N MET A 71 -0.78 12.87 5.06
CA MET A 71 -0.97 14.33 5.09
C MET A 71 -1.02 14.89 6.53
N GLY A 72 -1.70 14.21 7.44
CA GLY A 72 -1.80 14.65 8.83
C GLY A 72 -0.44 14.66 9.53
N VAL A 73 0.38 13.63 9.30
CA VAL A 73 1.76 13.56 9.84
C VAL A 73 2.64 14.62 9.19
N GLU A 74 2.59 14.79 7.88
CA GLU A 74 3.40 15.80 7.17
C GLU A 74 3.08 17.22 7.66
N LEU A 75 1.80 17.59 7.71
CA LEU A 75 1.36 18.89 8.18
C LEU A 75 1.73 19.09 9.66
N GLY A 76 1.52 18.08 10.51
CA GLY A 76 1.85 18.16 11.93
C GLY A 76 3.35 18.41 12.18
N VAL A 77 4.21 17.68 11.47
CA VAL A 77 5.67 17.86 11.58
C VAL A 77 6.11 19.21 11.01
N GLN A 78 5.56 19.62 9.86
CA GLN A 78 5.84 20.94 9.28
C GLN A 78 5.41 22.09 10.21
N MET A 79 4.23 21.99 10.83
CA MET A 79 3.75 22.99 11.78
C MET A 79 4.66 23.09 13.01
N LEU A 80 5.08 21.96 13.56
CA LEU A 80 6.01 21.94 14.69
C LEU A 80 7.35 22.58 14.32
N LEU A 81 7.85 22.31 13.11
CA LEU A 81 9.08 22.93 12.61
C LEU A 81 8.93 24.45 12.43
N LEU A 82 7.79 24.90 11.90
CA LEU A 82 7.47 26.32 11.72
C LEU A 82 7.48 27.07 13.07
N MET A 83 7.00 26.43 14.14
CA MET A 83 7.03 27.01 15.49
C MET A 83 8.41 26.93 16.16
N SER A 84 9.25 25.97 15.77
CA SER A 84 10.55 25.71 16.42
C SER A 84 11.70 26.51 15.82
N VAL A 85 11.59 26.94 14.55
CA VAL A 85 12.68 27.56 13.78
C VAL A 85 12.30 28.99 13.40
N SER A 86 13.04 29.97 13.91
CA SER A 86 12.76 31.40 13.73
C SER A 86 13.55 32.07 12.60
N GLY A 87 14.09 31.30 11.63
CA GLY A 87 14.87 31.83 10.51
C GLY A 87 14.48 31.21 9.17
N GLU A 88 14.21 32.04 8.17
CA GLU A 88 13.73 31.63 6.83
C GLU A 88 14.70 30.66 6.13
N VAL A 89 16.00 30.99 6.14
CA VAL A 89 17.06 30.17 5.51
C VAL A 89 17.20 28.79 6.19
N GLN A 90 17.01 28.74 7.51
CA GLN A 90 17.08 27.50 8.29
C GLN A 90 15.81 26.67 8.09
N LEU A 91 14.65 27.32 8.01
CA LEU A 91 13.37 26.67 7.75
C LEU A 91 13.38 25.96 6.40
N VAL A 92 13.88 26.59 5.34
CA VAL A 92 14.00 25.96 4.01
C VAL A 92 14.94 24.75 4.04
N GLN A 93 16.07 24.83 4.73
CA GLN A 93 17.01 23.70 4.85
C GLN A 93 16.43 22.52 5.64
N TYR A 94 15.80 22.79 6.78
CA TYR A 94 15.21 21.73 7.60
C TYR A 94 13.97 21.12 6.95
N THR A 95 13.11 21.92 6.32
CA THR A 95 11.94 21.39 5.58
C THR A 95 12.34 20.54 4.39
N SER A 96 13.35 20.95 3.60
CA SER A 96 13.84 20.16 2.46
C SER A 96 14.51 18.86 2.89
N ALA A 97 15.35 18.89 3.93
CA ALA A 97 15.97 17.67 4.47
C ALA A 97 14.92 16.71 5.05
N LEU A 98 13.99 17.23 5.84
CA LEU A 98 12.93 16.43 6.47
C LEU A 98 11.96 15.85 5.44
N SER A 99 11.52 16.63 4.46
CA SER A 99 10.64 16.13 3.38
C SER A 99 11.31 15.04 2.56
N PHE A 100 12.62 15.12 2.30
CA PHE A 100 13.35 14.04 1.64
C PHE A 100 13.35 12.77 2.49
N LEU A 101 13.63 12.86 3.80
CA LEU A 101 13.60 11.72 4.71
C LEU A 101 12.20 11.11 4.82
N LEU A 102 11.16 11.94 4.94
CA LEU A 102 9.77 11.50 4.97
C LEU A 102 9.39 10.80 3.66
N ARG A 103 9.79 11.29 2.49
CA ARG A 103 9.53 10.61 1.22
C ARG A 103 10.19 9.24 1.13
N VAL A 104 11.41 9.08 1.62
CA VAL A 104 12.09 7.77 1.69
C VAL A 104 11.33 6.83 2.64
N LEU A 105 10.92 7.35 3.81
CA LEU A 105 10.18 6.62 4.81
C LEU A 105 8.80 6.19 4.28
N TRP A 106 8.04 7.10 3.68
CA TRP A 106 6.75 6.82 3.05
C TRP A 106 6.89 5.86 1.88
N GLY A 107 7.91 6.01 1.03
CA GLY A 107 8.23 5.04 -0.01
C GLY A 107 8.37 3.61 0.54
N SER A 108 8.97 3.45 1.71
CA SER A 108 9.18 2.14 2.34
C SER A 108 7.95 1.63 3.09
N ILE A 109 7.25 2.50 3.82
CA ILE A 109 6.18 2.13 4.77
C ILE A 109 4.79 2.14 4.14
N TYR A 110 4.55 2.95 3.10
CA TYR A 110 3.23 3.12 2.51
C TYR A 110 2.62 1.81 2.01
N ASN A 111 3.38 0.99 1.28
CA ASN A 111 2.86 -0.29 0.78
C ASN A 111 2.47 -1.22 1.92
N MET A 112 3.23 -1.24 3.02
CA MET A 112 2.89 -2.01 4.21
C MET A 112 1.58 -1.53 4.85
N MET A 113 1.42 -0.22 5.03
CA MET A 113 0.18 0.34 5.59
C MET A 113 -1.03 0.10 4.68
N TYR A 114 -0.83 0.16 3.36
CA TYR A 114 -1.85 -0.18 2.36
C TYR A 114 -2.37 -1.62 2.56
N PHE A 115 -1.48 -2.60 2.66
CA PHE A 115 -1.87 -4.00 2.89
C PHE A 115 -2.54 -4.19 4.26
N LYS A 116 -2.02 -3.58 5.34
CA LYS A 116 -2.65 -3.65 6.66
C LYS A 116 -4.08 -3.10 6.67
N HIS A 117 -4.29 -1.98 5.99
CA HIS A 117 -5.62 -1.39 5.87
C HIS A 117 -6.58 -2.28 5.07
N LEU A 118 -6.09 -2.95 4.01
CA LEU A 118 -6.85 -3.94 3.27
C LEU A 118 -7.26 -5.13 4.16
N PHE A 119 -6.34 -5.66 4.95
CA PHE A 119 -6.65 -6.75 5.88
C PHE A 119 -7.67 -6.35 6.94
N ASN A 120 -7.60 -5.12 7.46
CA ASN A 120 -8.62 -4.58 8.37
C ASN A 120 -10.00 -4.45 7.72
N ARG A 121 -10.09 -4.36 6.38
CA ARG A 121 -11.35 -4.34 5.61
C ARG A 121 -11.85 -5.74 5.24
N GLY A 122 -11.23 -6.80 5.77
CA GLY A 122 -11.62 -8.18 5.50
C GLY A 122 -11.05 -8.78 4.23
N PHE A 123 -10.04 -8.16 3.61
CA PHE A 123 -9.33 -8.79 2.50
C PHE A 123 -8.44 -9.91 3.04
N VAL A 124 -8.37 -11.03 2.32
CA VAL A 124 -7.52 -12.18 2.58
C VAL A 124 -6.56 -12.39 1.41
N PRO A 125 -5.37 -12.99 1.63
CA PRO A 125 -4.51 -13.39 0.52
C PRO A 125 -5.26 -14.37 -0.40
N ALA A 126 -5.22 -14.11 -1.71
CA ALA A 126 -5.95 -14.94 -2.69
C ALA A 126 -5.24 -16.27 -2.98
N ASP A 127 -3.90 -16.29 -2.86
CA ASP A 127 -3.07 -17.46 -3.19
C ASP A 127 -2.12 -17.83 -2.05
N ASP A 128 -1.69 -19.09 -2.00
CA ASP A 128 -0.63 -19.56 -1.10
C ASP A 128 0.71 -18.83 -1.36
N ARG A 129 1.03 -18.50 -2.62
CA ARG A 129 2.22 -17.68 -2.95
C ARG A 129 2.11 -16.26 -2.39
N SER A 130 0.94 -15.64 -2.56
CA SER A 130 0.67 -14.30 -2.04
C SER A 130 0.72 -14.29 -0.51
N ARG A 131 0.20 -15.34 0.13
CA ARG A 131 0.29 -15.56 1.57
C ARG A 131 1.73 -15.68 2.04
N ASP A 132 2.55 -16.51 1.40
CA ASP A 132 3.96 -16.70 1.79
C ASP A 132 4.77 -15.40 1.62
N LEU A 133 4.56 -14.66 0.52
CA LEU A 133 5.18 -13.35 0.31
C LEU A 133 4.78 -12.33 1.38
N LEU A 134 3.50 -12.27 1.74
CA LEU A 134 2.97 -11.36 2.76
C LEU A 134 3.42 -11.77 4.18
N THR A 135 3.54 -13.07 4.45
CA THR A 135 4.06 -13.59 5.72
C THR A 135 5.56 -13.32 5.83
N ARG A 136 6.35 -13.57 4.78
CA ARG A 136 7.78 -13.26 4.73
C ARG A 136 8.07 -11.78 4.85
N ALA A 137 7.22 -10.93 4.26
CA ALA A 137 7.32 -9.47 4.39
C ALA A 137 6.81 -8.94 5.74
N HIS A 138 6.34 -9.80 6.65
CA HIS A 138 5.70 -9.43 7.92
C HIS A 138 4.47 -8.50 7.77
N TYR A 139 3.77 -8.59 6.64
CA TYR A 139 2.55 -7.81 6.37
C TYR A 139 1.29 -8.52 6.87
N TRP A 140 1.31 -9.86 6.89
CA TRP A 140 0.20 -10.71 7.33
C TRP A 140 0.57 -11.57 8.54
N SER A 141 -0.29 -11.53 9.55
CA SER A 141 -0.30 -12.47 10.68
C SER A 141 -1.60 -13.26 10.59
N GLN A 142 -1.54 -14.59 10.62
CA GLN A 142 -2.76 -15.39 10.62
C GLN A 142 -3.67 -14.97 11.78
N PRO A 143 -4.99 -14.83 11.56
CA PRO A 143 -5.91 -14.64 12.68
C PRO A 143 -5.70 -15.82 13.64
N LYS A 144 -5.36 -15.51 14.89
CA LYS A 144 -5.29 -16.52 15.93
C LYS A 144 -6.67 -17.16 16.01
N GLU A 145 -6.76 -18.46 15.73
CA GLU A 145 -7.96 -19.25 16.04
C GLU A 145 -8.36 -18.91 17.48
N LYS A 146 -9.60 -18.43 17.64
CA LYS A 146 -10.24 -18.26 18.93
C LYS A 146 -11.15 -19.45 19.18
#